data_AF-A0A535Z955-F1
#
_entry.id   AF-A0A535Z955-F1
#
_cell.length_a   1.000
_cell.length_b   1.000
_cell.length_c   1.000
_cell.angle_alpha   90.00
_cell.angle_beta   90.00
_cell.angle_gamma   90.00
#
_symmetry.space_group_name_H-M   'P 1'
#
loop_
_entity.id
_entity.type
_entity.pdbx_description
1 polymer ?
#
loop_
_entity_poly.entity_id
_entity_poly.type
_entity_poly.pdbx_seq_one_letter_code
_entity_poly.pdbx_strand_id
1 'polypeptide(L)'
;MKAIGCALSASVLLLVVQACAAPPGVGAAAPSPAVSSPAAEPVPAPSPTASPVKAGAPPAAPATLPVAFFGQPAGTYPVHLHSACNGTQKFHLTVLQGLSVGGDGSGSVEVPSSYFGRGLCVIVYTNTALSRVLTTREI
;
A
#
# COMPACT_ATOMS: atom_id res chain seq x y z
N MET A 1 -22.26 28.12 21.26
CA MET A 1 -22.00 27.48 22.56
C MET A 1 -22.81 26.19 22.61
N LYS A 2 -22.17 25.03 22.44
CA LYS A 2 -22.80 23.70 22.59
C LYS A 2 -21.68 22.73 22.96
N ALA A 3 -21.73 22.22 24.18
CA ALA A 3 -20.82 21.24 24.74
C ALA A 3 -21.41 19.82 24.61
N ILE A 4 -20.69 18.83 25.18
CA ILE A 4 -20.98 17.39 25.34
C ILE A 4 -20.24 16.55 24.29
N GLY A 5 -19.31 15.63 24.59
CA GLY A 5 -18.83 15.08 25.86
C GLY A 5 -18.65 13.56 25.73
N CYS A 6 -17.48 13.03 26.15
CA CYS A 6 -17.14 11.62 26.48
C CYS A 6 -17.24 10.56 25.35
N ALA A 7 -16.41 9.51 25.27
CA ALA A 7 -15.50 8.89 26.23
C ALA A 7 -14.34 8.20 25.48
N LEU A 8 -13.15 8.24 26.08
CA LEU A 8 -12.04 7.33 25.77
C LEU A 8 -12.34 5.97 26.39
N SER A 9 -12.20 4.89 25.63
CA SER A 9 -12.15 3.53 26.18
C SER A 9 -10.96 2.80 25.60
N ALA A 10 -9.89 2.74 26.38
CA ALA A 10 -8.70 1.93 26.13
C ALA A 10 -8.91 0.57 26.78
N SER A 11 -8.93 -0.49 25.98
CA SER A 11 -8.91 -1.86 26.49
C SER A 11 -7.57 -2.50 26.13
N VAL A 12 -6.71 -2.56 27.14
CA VAL A 12 -5.50 -3.38 27.20
C VAL A 12 -5.93 -4.83 27.40
N LEU A 13 -5.47 -5.77 26.57
CA LEU A 13 -5.47 -7.18 26.94
C LEU A 13 -4.15 -7.85 26.56
N LEU A 14 -3.48 -8.33 27.61
CA LEU A 14 -2.19 -9.00 27.64
C LEU A 14 -2.28 -10.46 27.19
N LEU A 15 -1.17 -10.91 26.56
CA LEU A 15 -0.46 -12.19 26.68
C LEU A 15 -1.24 -13.49 26.92
N VAL A 16 -0.95 -14.52 26.12
CA VAL A 16 -0.37 -15.79 26.61
C VAL A 16 0.55 -16.40 25.53
N VAL A 17 1.82 -16.63 25.86
CA VAL A 17 2.77 -17.47 25.11
C VAL A 17 2.77 -18.83 25.79
N GLN A 18 2.52 -19.91 25.05
CA GLN A 18 2.54 -21.26 25.59
C GLN A 18 3.45 -22.16 24.73
N ALA A 19 4.57 -22.57 25.33
CA ALA A 19 5.52 -23.53 24.79
C ALA A 19 5.73 -24.66 25.81
N CYS A 20 5.63 -25.91 25.36
CA CYS A 20 6.37 -27.11 25.83
C CYS A 20 5.79 -28.32 25.08
N ALA A 21 6.55 -28.92 24.16
CA ALA A 21 7.52 -30.01 24.39
C ALA A 21 6.88 -31.40 24.26
N ALA A 22 7.46 -32.18 23.33
CA ALA A 22 7.04 -33.52 22.92
C ALA A 22 7.70 -34.62 23.80
N PRO A 23 7.37 -35.91 23.60
CA PRO A 23 7.17 -36.93 24.63
C PRO A 23 8.40 -37.81 24.89
N PRO A 24 8.32 -38.77 25.84
CA PRO A 24 8.93 -40.07 25.54
C PRO A 24 8.27 -41.31 26.16
N GLY A 25 8.56 -42.45 25.52
CA GLY A 25 8.42 -43.81 26.06
C GLY A 25 7.06 -44.44 25.76
N VAL A 26 6.92 -45.71 25.41
CA VAL A 26 7.62 -46.90 25.91
C VAL A 26 7.42 -48.06 24.90
N GLY A 27 8.38 -48.96 24.77
CA GLY A 27 8.15 -50.26 24.12
C GLY A 27 9.42 -51.10 23.99
N ALA A 28 9.58 -52.06 24.89
CA ALA A 28 10.75 -52.93 25.06
C ALA A 28 10.65 -54.26 24.29
N ALA A 29 11.83 -54.79 23.91
CA ALA A 29 12.28 -56.20 23.85
C ALA A 29 11.55 -57.15 22.85
N ALA A 30 12.11 -58.16 22.17
CA ALA A 30 13.39 -58.90 22.19
C ALA A 30 13.53 -59.68 20.82
N PRO A 31 14.37 -60.73 20.61
CA PRO A 31 15.41 -60.75 19.55
C PRO A 31 15.25 -61.77 18.39
N SER A 32 16.03 -61.53 17.31
CA SER A 32 16.62 -62.46 16.29
C SER A 32 15.70 -63.34 15.42
N PRO A 33 16.08 -63.74 14.17
CA PRO A 33 17.45 -64.04 13.72
C PRO A 33 17.91 -63.36 12.42
N ALA A 34 19.22 -63.48 12.18
CA ALA A 34 19.93 -63.02 10.98
C ALA A 34 19.42 -63.72 9.71
N VAL A 35 19.03 -62.92 8.72
CA VAL A 35 18.74 -63.37 7.36
C VAL A 35 19.77 -62.74 6.43
N SER A 36 20.38 -63.61 5.62
CA SER A 36 21.47 -63.36 4.67
C SER A 36 21.35 -62.06 3.88
N SER A 37 22.44 -61.29 3.82
CA SER A 37 22.59 -60.12 2.97
C SER A 37 22.57 -60.51 1.48
N PRO A 38 21.69 -59.91 0.65
CA PRO A 38 21.95 -59.79 -0.77
C PRO A 38 22.97 -58.67 -1.02
N ALA A 39 23.77 -58.82 -2.07
CA ALA A 39 24.78 -57.85 -2.49
C ALA A 39 24.17 -56.44 -2.67
N ALA A 40 24.87 -55.42 -2.16
CA ALA A 40 24.46 -54.03 -2.30
C ALA A 40 24.50 -53.61 -3.78
N GLU A 41 23.35 -53.26 -4.34
CA GLU A 41 23.28 -52.52 -5.61
C GLU A 41 23.85 -51.10 -5.41
N PRO A 42 24.55 -50.54 -6.41
CA PRO A 42 25.08 -49.19 -6.32
C PRO A 42 23.93 -48.17 -6.20
N VAL A 43 23.94 -47.40 -5.10
CA VAL A 43 22.97 -46.32 -4.87
C VAL A 43 23.20 -45.21 -5.92
N PRO A 44 22.16 -44.75 -6.65
CA PRO A 44 22.29 -43.60 -7.53
C PRO A 44 22.71 -42.37 -6.73
N ALA A 45 23.69 -41.60 -7.23
CA ALA A 45 24.10 -40.35 -6.62
C ALA A 45 22.89 -39.41 -6.47
N PRO A 46 22.73 -38.70 -5.33
CA PRO A 46 21.63 -37.76 -5.16
C PRO A 46 21.72 -36.64 -6.21
N SER A 47 20.67 -36.46 -7.00
CA SER A 47 20.53 -35.28 -7.87
C SER A 47 20.61 -34.00 -7.03
N PRO A 48 21.30 -32.94 -7.52
CA PRO A 48 21.30 -31.67 -6.83
C PRO A 48 19.88 -31.13 -6.74
N THR A 49 19.37 -30.99 -5.52
CA THR A 49 18.14 -30.25 -5.27
C THR A 49 18.39 -28.80 -5.68
N ALA A 50 17.63 -28.30 -6.65
CA ALA A 50 17.68 -26.89 -7.01
C ALA A 50 17.33 -26.06 -5.76
N SER A 51 18.26 -25.22 -5.31
CA SER A 51 18.03 -24.31 -4.20
C SER A 51 16.82 -23.43 -4.52
N PRO A 52 15.90 -23.21 -3.57
CA PRO A 52 14.77 -22.33 -3.81
C PRO A 52 15.29 -20.94 -4.14
N VAL A 53 14.97 -20.47 -5.35
CA VAL A 53 15.25 -19.09 -5.75
C VAL A 53 14.45 -18.20 -4.82
N LYS A 54 15.14 -17.41 -4.00
CA LYS A 54 14.50 -16.43 -3.13
C LYS A 54 13.77 -15.44 -4.03
N ALA A 55 12.44 -15.47 -4.01
CA ALA A 55 11.64 -14.48 -4.71
C ALA A 55 12.07 -13.09 -4.23
N GLY A 56 12.42 -12.21 -5.18
CA GLY A 56 12.75 -10.82 -4.88
C GLY A 56 11.60 -10.12 -4.18
N ALA A 57 11.91 -9.10 -3.37
CA ALA A 57 10.88 -8.28 -2.74
C ALA A 57 9.99 -7.63 -3.83
N PRO A 58 8.68 -7.49 -3.58
CA PRO A 58 7.80 -6.76 -4.49
C PRO A 58 8.31 -5.33 -4.72
N PRO A 59 8.08 -4.75 -5.91
CA PRO A 59 8.37 -3.34 -6.15
C PRO A 59 7.67 -2.45 -5.12
N ALA A 60 8.35 -1.39 -4.69
CA ALA A 60 7.73 -0.39 -3.82
C ALA A 60 6.57 0.30 -4.56
N ALA A 61 5.53 0.65 -3.81
CA ALA A 61 4.42 1.44 -4.34
C ALA A 61 4.90 2.84 -4.79
N PRO A 62 4.27 3.45 -5.81
CA PRO A 62 4.61 4.80 -6.25
C PRO A 62 4.43 5.84 -5.13
N ALA A 63 5.38 6.79 -5.05
CA ALA A 63 5.31 7.92 -4.13
C ALA A 63 4.28 8.97 -4.56
N THR A 64 4.00 9.08 -5.86
CA THR A 64 2.98 9.95 -6.45
C THR A 64 2.09 9.14 -7.38
N LEU A 65 0.87 9.64 -7.61
CA LEU A 65 -0.06 9.12 -8.58
C LEU A 65 -0.58 10.26 -9.48
N PRO A 66 -0.74 10.02 -10.79
CA PRO A 66 -1.25 11.02 -11.71
C PRO A 66 -2.76 11.23 -11.54
N VAL A 67 -3.15 12.49 -11.37
CA VAL A 67 -4.55 12.94 -11.42
C VAL A 67 -4.81 13.54 -12.79
N ALA A 68 -5.40 12.75 -13.69
CA ALA A 68 -5.79 13.18 -15.03
C ALA A 68 -7.01 14.10 -15.03
N PHE A 69 -7.02 15.04 -15.98
CA PHE A 69 -8.10 15.95 -16.32
C PHE A 69 -8.35 15.90 -17.83
N PHE A 70 -9.61 16.01 -18.22
CA PHE A 70 -10.06 15.90 -19.61
C PHE A 70 -11.08 16.99 -19.93
N GLY A 71 -11.20 17.32 -21.22
CA GLY A 71 -12.15 18.33 -21.71
C GLY A 71 -11.87 19.75 -21.21
N GLN A 72 -10.63 20.02 -20.79
CA GLN A 72 -10.23 21.35 -20.33
C GLN A 72 -9.73 22.19 -21.51
N PRO A 73 -9.88 23.52 -21.48
CA PRO A 73 -9.24 24.37 -22.47
C PRO A 73 -7.71 24.21 -22.39
N ALA A 74 -7.04 24.32 -23.55
CA ALA A 74 -5.58 24.27 -23.59
C ALA A 74 -4.98 25.47 -22.83
N GLY A 75 -3.91 25.23 -22.07
CA GLY A 75 -3.26 26.26 -21.27
C GLY A 75 -2.55 25.71 -20.03
N THR A 76 -2.05 26.62 -19.19
CA THR A 76 -1.42 26.29 -17.91
C THR A 76 -2.21 26.89 -16.78
N TYR A 77 -2.53 26.08 -15.78
CA TYR A 77 -3.42 26.44 -14.69
C TYR A 77 -2.79 26.18 -13.32
N PRO A 78 -2.96 27.07 -12.34
CA PRO A 78 -2.57 26.82 -10.95
C PRO A 78 -3.44 25.72 -10.33
N VAL A 79 -2.82 24.87 -9.53
CA VAL A 79 -3.45 23.68 -8.93
C VAL A 79 -3.17 23.66 -7.44
N HIS A 80 -4.22 23.42 -6.66
CA HIS A 80 -4.16 23.40 -5.21
C HIS A 80 -4.85 22.16 -4.66
N LEU A 81 -4.34 21.68 -3.54
CA LEU A 81 -4.98 20.63 -2.76
C LEU A 81 -5.81 21.26 -1.65
N HIS A 82 -7.06 20.82 -1.52
CA HIS A 82 -8.01 21.31 -0.53
C HIS A 82 -8.55 20.17 0.33
N SER A 83 -8.92 20.50 1.58
CA SER A 83 -9.62 19.59 2.50
C SER A 83 -11.14 19.53 2.29
N ALA A 84 -11.67 20.36 1.38
CA ALA A 84 -13.06 20.33 0.96
C ALA A 84 -13.17 20.67 -0.53
N CYS A 85 -14.12 20.05 -1.22
CA CYS A 85 -14.32 20.19 -2.67
C CYS A 85 -15.11 21.44 -3.05
N ASN A 86 -14.76 22.57 -2.46
CA ASN A 86 -15.22 23.87 -2.90
C ASN A 86 -13.97 24.78 -2.94
N GLY A 87 -13.78 25.54 -4.01
CA GLY A 87 -12.58 26.37 -4.25
C GLY A 87 -12.35 27.52 -3.26
N THR A 88 -12.94 27.45 -2.08
CA THR A 88 -12.72 28.42 -1.00
C THR A 88 -11.32 28.25 -0.45
N GLN A 89 -10.59 29.36 -0.36
CA GLN A 89 -9.21 29.40 0.10
C GLN A 89 -9.03 28.96 1.56
N LYS A 90 -10.07 29.02 2.40
CA LYS A 90 -10.00 28.57 3.81
C LYS A 90 -9.72 27.08 3.98
N PHE A 91 -9.95 26.28 2.93
CA PHE A 91 -9.71 24.84 2.93
C PHE A 91 -8.42 24.45 2.20
N HIS A 92 -7.62 25.43 1.79
CA HIS A 92 -6.35 25.21 1.12
C HIS A 92 -5.36 24.50 2.04
N LEU A 93 -4.73 23.43 1.54
CA LEU A 93 -3.68 22.71 2.23
C LEU A 93 -2.32 23.04 1.66
N THR A 94 -2.15 22.87 0.35
CA THR A 94 -0.88 23.13 -0.33
C THR A 94 -1.10 23.40 -1.81
N VAL A 95 -0.12 24.09 -2.40
CA VAL A 95 0.00 24.23 -3.85
C VAL A 95 0.61 22.96 -4.43
N LEU A 96 0.13 22.54 -5.59
CA LEU A 96 0.72 21.48 -6.41
C LEU A 96 1.35 22.10 -7.66
N GLN A 97 2.11 21.31 -8.42
CA GLN A 97 2.57 21.76 -9.73
C GLN A 97 1.38 22.12 -10.64
N GLY A 98 1.61 23.10 -11.52
CA GLY A 98 0.58 23.56 -12.45
C GLY A 98 0.12 22.45 -13.40
N LEU A 99 -1.17 22.48 -13.75
CA LEU A 99 -1.72 21.62 -14.79
C LEU A 99 -1.42 22.25 -16.14
N SER A 100 -0.68 21.54 -16.98
CA SER A 100 -0.57 21.86 -18.40
C SER A 100 -1.58 21.01 -19.18
N VAL A 101 -2.45 21.67 -19.95
CA VAL A 101 -3.45 21.03 -20.79
C VAL A 101 -3.06 21.19 -22.26
N GLY A 102 -2.96 20.07 -22.97
CA GLY A 102 -2.63 20.02 -24.40
C GLY A 102 -3.79 20.44 -25.31
N GLY A 103 -3.53 20.49 -26.62
CA GLY A 103 -4.54 20.82 -27.63
C GLY A 103 -5.67 19.79 -27.76
N ASP A 104 -5.48 18.59 -27.22
CA ASP A 104 -6.48 17.52 -27.08
C ASP A 104 -7.39 17.71 -25.85
N GLY A 105 -7.14 18.75 -25.04
CA GLY A 105 -7.90 19.07 -23.84
C GLY A 105 -7.60 18.15 -22.66
N SER A 106 -6.46 17.45 -22.67
CA SER A 106 -6.02 16.56 -21.59
C SER A 106 -4.75 17.05 -20.88
N GLY A 107 -4.62 16.66 -19.62
CA GLY A 107 -3.42 16.93 -18.81
C GLY A 107 -3.46 16.16 -17.50
N SER A 108 -2.35 16.12 -16.76
CA SER A 108 -2.30 15.46 -15.45
C SER A 108 -1.39 16.18 -14.46
N VAL A 109 -1.64 15.92 -13.18
CA VAL A 109 -0.86 16.42 -12.04
C VAL A 109 -0.50 15.23 -11.15
N GLU A 110 0.78 14.96 -10.96
CA GLU A 110 1.30 14.08 -9.91
C GLU A 110 0.91 14.55 -8.50
N VAL A 111 0.27 13.69 -7.73
CA VAL A 111 -0.13 13.97 -6.35
C VAL A 111 0.49 12.93 -5.42
N PRO A 112 1.04 13.31 -4.25
CA PRO A 112 1.53 12.33 -3.28
C PRO A 112 0.49 11.26 -2.97
N SER A 113 0.89 9.99 -3.05
CA SER A 113 -0.02 8.86 -2.88
C SER A 113 -0.66 8.81 -1.48
N SER A 114 -0.03 9.45 -0.48
CA SER A 114 -0.54 9.61 0.88
C SER A 114 -1.75 10.55 1.03
N TYR A 115 -2.16 11.24 -0.03
CA TYR A 115 -3.34 12.10 -0.03
C TYR A 115 -4.62 11.41 -0.51
N PHE A 116 -4.50 10.28 -1.19
CA PHE A 116 -5.64 9.56 -1.76
C PHE A 116 -6.48 8.87 -0.68
N GLY A 117 -7.80 8.84 -0.87
CA GLY A 117 -8.75 8.21 0.06
C GLY A 117 -8.97 9.00 1.35
N ARG A 118 -8.55 10.27 1.40
CA ARG A 118 -8.67 11.14 2.59
C ARG A 118 -9.79 12.18 2.49
N GLY A 119 -10.60 12.11 1.43
CA GLY A 119 -11.63 13.11 1.13
C GLY A 119 -11.04 14.46 0.73
N LEU A 120 -9.85 14.44 0.11
CA LEU A 120 -9.18 15.64 -0.37
C LEU A 120 -9.54 15.89 -1.82
N CYS A 121 -9.35 17.14 -2.26
CA CYS A 121 -9.73 17.56 -3.59
C CYS A 121 -8.60 18.33 -4.25
N VAL A 122 -8.29 17.97 -5.49
CA VAL A 122 -7.43 18.77 -6.37
C VAL A 122 -8.31 19.79 -7.07
N ILE A 123 -8.00 21.08 -6.87
CA ILE A 123 -8.73 22.19 -7.45
C ILE A 123 -7.83 22.92 -8.43
N VAL A 124 -8.30 23.03 -9.67
CA VAL A 124 -7.64 23.76 -10.75
C VAL A 124 -8.35 25.10 -10.90
N TYR A 125 -7.61 26.21 -10.89
CA TYR A 125 -8.18 27.54 -11.05
C TYR A 125 -7.87 28.11 -12.44
N THR A 126 -8.73 29.01 -12.93
CA THR A 126 -8.51 29.67 -14.22
C THR A 126 -7.45 30.77 -14.16
N ASN A 127 -7.07 31.21 -12.96
CA ASN A 127 -6.18 32.35 -12.74
C ASN A 127 -5.39 32.24 -11.43
N THR A 128 -4.25 32.91 -11.35
CA THR A 128 -3.34 32.90 -10.18
C THR A 128 -3.88 33.60 -8.95
N ALA A 129 -4.89 34.47 -9.08
CA ALA A 129 -5.59 35.05 -7.94
C ALA A 129 -6.63 34.09 -7.31
N LEU A 130 -6.77 32.87 -7.85
CA LEU A 130 -7.60 31.79 -7.31
C LEU A 130 -9.08 32.17 -7.11
N SER A 131 -9.56 33.12 -7.90
CA SER A 131 -10.91 33.67 -7.78
C SER A 131 -11.95 32.86 -8.53
N ARG A 132 -11.53 31.96 -9.44
CA ARG A 132 -12.43 31.15 -10.25
C ARG A 132 -11.89 29.75 -10.46
N VAL A 133 -12.68 28.76 -10.05
CA VAL A 133 -12.40 27.34 -10.26
C VAL A 133 -12.66 26.98 -11.71
N LEU A 134 -11.71 26.31 -12.34
CA LEU A 134 -11.87 25.66 -13.64
C LEU A 134 -12.51 24.29 -13.46
N THR A 135 -11.93 23.45 -12.60
CA THR A 135 -12.43 22.10 -12.32
C THR A 135 -11.97 21.62 -10.94
N THR A 136 -12.67 20.64 -10.39
CA THR A 136 -12.38 20.02 -9.09
C THR A 136 -12.44 18.51 -9.24
N ARG A 137 -11.48 17.81 -8.62
CA ARG A 137 -11.42 16.36 -8.62
C ARG A 137 -11.12 15.82 -7.22
N GLU A 138 -11.99 14.95 -6.73
CA GLU A 138 -11.77 14.17 -5.51
C GLU A 138 -10.67 13.13 -5.73
N ILE A 139 -9.87 12.89 -4.68
CA ILE A 139 -8.76 11.93 -4.67
C ILE A 139 -8.71 11.09 -3.39
#